data_AF-A0A0M0JFM7-F1
#
_entry.id   AF-A0A0M0JFM7-F1
#
_cell.length_a   1.000
_cell.length_b   1.000
_cell.length_c   1.000
_cell.angle_alpha   90.00
_cell.angle_beta   90.00
_cell.angle_gamma   90.00
#
_symmetry.space_group_name_H-M   'P 1'
#
loop_
_entity.id
_entity.type
_entity.pdbx_description
1 polymer ?
#
loop_
_entity_poly.entity_id
_entity_poly.type
_entity_poly.pdbx_seq_one_letter_code
_entity_poly.pdbx_strand_id
1 'polypeptide(L)'
;MRTTSAVIVLLAGGAYAQTITIPYVDGLTQVINVHGSGTTNPQRLFWEAMDLLEGRSKLPLTMTYRGVGSGVGQAEFKGDVTTGFKSYNHFGSGDIPMTSVLYNDIRNSGREMLHVPFALGAISVFHNVPEAELGGAPIDLDACLLAKIFTRQITTWDHPDIKALNPKMTAKGEIKVHRRADGSSSSSGITQYLNGKCPASWVNAAGAPYSTGPTFPSVPGTTPVQGSQGMADAIDTTPNAIGYMDAGHGHEKGFAEIALKNRDGVYLTSKNANIGAAALAVLAANAFPVNATLDFSAVNLYDQAGPTTWPIVLFSYFYLDRNLTSMDALSASVLDYFVKFILSPEGQALAETNWFSKLPAQLLTFSTQALALIQQPVGFITFTTELAATTQQFIGARTHVFSGKRQSWPNYETNVLTDRLTALEAKVAVHDHDDHDEMNCISTWCFTGQRLAGIAVASILIACFSLFIGLIGLCLGLVVFCKNARPRLSEPGMELSTATKNARM
;
A
#
# COMPACT_ATOMS: atom_id res chain seq x y z
N MET A 1 -16.80 37.28 7.50
CA MET A 1 -15.90 38.24 6.82
C MET A 1 -15.60 39.40 7.76
N ARG A 2 -14.38 39.49 8.28
CA ARG A 2 -13.87 40.74 8.87
C ARG A 2 -12.97 41.39 7.83
N THR A 3 -13.45 42.45 7.19
CA THR A 3 -12.65 43.30 6.30
C THR A 3 -11.86 44.28 7.15
N THR A 4 -10.55 44.09 7.27
CA THR A 4 -9.66 45.09 7.86
C THR A 4 -9.17 45.98 6.73
N SER A 5 -9.67 47.21 6.66
CA SER A 5 -9.25 48.18 5.65
C SER A 5 -7.92 48.83 6.08
N ALA A 6 -6.85 48.65 5.30
CA ALA A 6 -5.68 49.50 5.40
C ALA A 6 -5.90 50.75 4.54
N VAL A 7 -5.94 51.93 5.17
CA VAL A 7 -6.04 53.21 4.45
C VAL A 7 -4.61 53.72 4.21
N ILE A 8 -4.16 53.67 2.95
CA ILE A 8 -2.94 54.38 2.54
C ILE A 8 -3.38 55.73 1.99
N VAL A 9 -3.11 56.80 2.73
CA VAL A 9 -3.29 58.18 2.25
C VAL A 9 -2.03 58.61 1.53
N LEU A 10 -2.06 58.66 0.19
CA LEU A 10 -1.05 59.33 -0.61
C LEU A 10 -1.39 60.82 -0.67
N LEU A 11 -0.68 61.62 0.14
CA LEU A 11 -0.76 63.08 0.07
C LEU A 11 0.11 63.57 -1.09
N ALA A 12 -0.46 63.59 -2.29
CA ALA A 12 -0.01 64.48 -3.36
C ALA A 12 -1.06 65.59 -3.51
N GLY A 13 -0.61 66.85 -3.41
CA GLY A 13 -1.48 68.02 -3.36
C GLY A 13 -2.43 68.12 -4.55
N GLY A 14 -3.68 68.53 -4.27
CA GLY A 14 -4.69 68.83 -5.28
C GLY A 14 -5.89 67.89 -5.26
N ALA A 15 -6.78 68.11 -4.30
CA ALA A 15 -8.23 67.90 -4.35
C ALA A 15 -8.81 66.82 -5.30
N TYR A 16 -8.45 65.54 -5.14
CA TYR A 16 -9.34 64.40 -5.41
C TYR A 16 -8.83 63.18 -4.62
N ALA A 17 -9.36 62.96 -3.41
CA ALA A 17 -9.11 61.73 -2.67
C ALA A 17 -10.02 60.63 -3.24
N GLN A 18 -9.48 59.78 -4.12
CA GLN A 18 -10.18 58.55 -4.50
C GLN A 18 -9.84 57.45 -3.49
N THR A 19 -10.84 56.99 -2.77
CA THR A 19 -10.74 55.80 -1.91
C THR A 19 -10.65 54.57 -2.80
N ILE A 20 -9.44 54.11 -3.10
CA ILE A 20 -9.23 52.81 -3.74
C ILE A 20 -9.30 51.76 -2.63
N THR A 21 -10.44 51.10 -2.49
CA THR A 21 -10.55 49.90 -1.66
C THR A 21 -9.90 48.74 -2.40
N ILE A 22 -8.63 48.43 -2.09
CA ILE A 22 -8.03 47.17 -2.51
C ILE A 22 -8.46 46.12 -1.48
N PRO A 23 -9.24 45.09 -1.85
CA PRO A 23 -9.51 43.99 -0.94
C PRO A 23 -8.20 43.26 -0.65
N TYR A 24 -7.60 43.52 0.51
CA TYR A 24 -6.58 42.66 1.08
C TYR A 24 -7.29 41.42 1.62
N VAL A 25 -7.36 40.38 0.78
CA VAL A 25 -7.76 39.05 1.23
C VAL A 25 -6.56 38.49 1.97
N ASP A 26 -6.56 38.62 3.29
CA ASP A 26 -5.56 37.99 4.15
C ASP A 26 -5.79 36.47 4.18
N GLY A 27 -5.52 35.79 3.08
CA GLY A 27 -5.66 34.34 2.95
C GLY A 27 -4.77 33.55 3.90
N LEU A 28 -3.88 34.22 4.66
CA LEU A 28 -3.01 33.62 5.66
C LEU A 28 -3.70 33.36 7.01
N THR A 29 -4.95 33.83 7.21
CA THR A 29 -5.66 33.67 8.50
C THR A 29 -6.79 32.64 8.48
N GLN A 30 -7.29 32.24 7.31
CA GLN A 30 -8.36 31.25 7.18
C GLN A 30 -7.80 29.90 6.73
N VAL A 31 -7.94 28.88 7.58
CA VAL A 31 -7.60 27.49 7.22
C VAL A 31 -8.58 27.00 6.16
N ILE A 32 -8.04 26.56 5.01
CA ILE A 32 -8.83 25.97 3.93
C ILE A 32 -9.01 24.49 4.21
N ASN A 33 -10.27 24.06 4.26
CA ASN A 33 -10.61 22.70 4.64
C ASN A 33 -11.01 21.88 3.42
N VAL A 34 -10.45 20.67 3.29
CA VAL A 34 -10.89 19.67 2.30
C VAL A 34 -11.12 18.32 2.98
N HIS A 35 -12.38 17.92 3.11
CA HIS A 35 -12.73 16.68 3.80
C HIS A 35 -13.33 15.67 2.82
N GLY A 36 -12.99 14.41 2.97
CA GLY A 36 -13.60 13.32 2.22
C GLY A 36 -13.79 12.08 3.06
N SER A 37 -14.59 11.17 2.55
CA SER A 37 -14.74 9.84 3.14
C SER A 37 -15.02 8.80 2.08
N GLY A 38 -14.79 7.55 2.43
CA GLY A 38 -15.26 6.44 1.63
C GLY A 38 -14.48 5.17 1.83
N THR A 39 -14.19 4.49 0.73
CA THR A 39 -13.47 3.22 0.76
C THR A 39 -12.14 3.33 1.52
N THR A 40 -11.79 2.28 2.28
CA THR A 40 -10.52 2.20 2.99
C THR A 40 -9.34 1.97 2.03
N ASN A 41 -9.59 1.47 0.82
CA ASN A 41 -8.53 1.05 -0.09
C ASN A 41 -7.52 2.18 -0.45
N PRO A 42 -7.95 3.35 -0.94
CA PRO A 42 -7.05 4.45 -1.29
C PRO A 42 -6.68 5.32 -0.09
N GLN A 43 -6.98 4.92 1.16
CA GLN A 43 -6.78 5.80 2.32
C GLN A 43 -5.32 6.22 2.47
N ARG A 44 -4.37 5.30 2.25
CA ARG A 44 -2.94 5.57 2.36
C ARG A 44 -2.48 6.52 1.25
N LEU A 45 -2.87 6.25 0.01
CA LEU A 45 -2.64 7.13 -1.15
C LEU A 45 -3.19 8.54 -0.89
N PHE A 46 -4.41 8.66 -0.38
CA PHE A 46 -5.01 9.97 -0.11
C PHE A 46 -4.31 10.68 1.05
N TRP A 47 -3.98 10.01 2.15
CA TRP A 47 -3.26 10.65 3.25
C TRP A 47 -1.87 11.11 2.83
N GLU A 48 -1.13 10.30 2.08
CA GLU A 48 0.19 10.68 1.58
C GLU A 48 0.10 11.85 0.59
N ALA A 49 -0.85 11.81 -0.35
CA ALA A 49 -1.10 12.93 -1.25
C ALA A 49 -1.51 14.20 -0.49
N MET A 50 -2.41 14.09 0.49
CA MET A 50 -2.86 15.21 1.30
C MET A 50 -1.72 15.83 2.11
N ASP A 51 -0.90 15.02 2.78
CA ASP A 51 0.27 15.50 3.54
C ASP A 51 1.28 16.21 2.62
N LEU A 52 1.52 15.65 1.42
CA LEU A 52 2.34 16.30 0.40
C LEU A 52 1.76 17.67 0.02
N LEU A 53 0.45 17.77 -0.21
CA LEU A 53 -0.20 19.02 -0.60
C LEU A 53 -0.21 20.05 0.53
N GLU A 54 -0.48 19.64 1.77
CA GLU A 54 -0.40 20.50 2.95
C GLU A 54 1.02 21.07 3.12
N GLY A 55 2.05 20.23 2.98
CA GLY A 55 3.44 20.66 3.04
C GLY A 55 3.86 21.57 1.88
N ARG A 56 3.24 21.44 0.70
CA ARG A 56 3.57 22.20 -0.52
C ARG A 56 2.83 23.53 -0.63
N SER A 57 1.77 23.73 0.15
CA SER A 57 0.94 24.93 0.13
C SER A 57 1.56 26.08 0.93
N LYS A 58 1.42 27.31 0.42
CA LYS A 58 1.70 28.52 1.20
C LYS A 58 0.53 28.89 2.12
N LEU A 59 -0.70 28.58 1.70
CA LEU A 59 -1.91 28.83 2.47
C LEU A 59 -2.10 27.73 3.51
N PRO A 60 -2.64 28.04 4.70
CA PRO A 60 -2.92 27.02 5.70
C PRO A 60 -4.03 26.09 5.19
N LEU A 61 -3.70 24.80 5.03
CA LEU A 61 -4.61 23.75 4.59
C LEU A 61 -4.85 22.75 5.71
N THR A 62 -6.05 22.19 5.73
CA THR A 62 -6.36 20.99 6.51
C THR A 62 -7.21 20.06 5.65
N MET A 63 -6.60 18.95 5.25
CA MET A 63 -7.17 17.93 4.41
C MET A 63 -7.36 16.66 5.24
N THR A 64 -8.55 16.09 5.20
CA THR A 64 -8.82 14.84 5.92
C THR A 64 -9.56 13.86 5.03
N TYR A 65 -9.20 12.58 5.19
CA TYR A 65 -9.92 11.48 4.57
C TYR A 65 -10.25 10.42 5.60
N ARG A 66 -11.53 10.02 5.67
CA ARG A 66 -11.98 8.93 6.54
C ARG A 66 -12.23 7.66 5.72
N GLY A 67 -11.40 6.64 5.92
CA GLY A 67 -11.61 5.28 5.40
C GLY A 67 -12.71 4.57 6.20
N VAL A 68 -13.96 4.71 5.76
CA VAL A 68 -15.16 4.15 6.42
C VAL A 68 -15.76 2.96 5.66
N GLY A 69 -15.19 2.61 4.51
CA GLY A 69 -15.71 1.59 3.59
C GLY A 69 -16.58 2.19 2.48
N SER A 70 -16.63 1.50 1.33
CA SER A 70 -17.33 2.00 0.12
C SER A 70 -18.82 2.28 0.37
N GLY A 71 -19.52 1.41 1.10
CA GLY A 71 -20.96 1.56 1.35
C GLY A 71 -21.30 2.76 2.23
N VAL A 72 -20.55 2.96 3.32
CA VAL A 72 -20.70 4.15 4.19
C VAL A 72 -20.32 5.41 3.42
N GLY A 73 -19.25 5.36 2.60
CA GLY A 73 -18.85 6.45 1.72
C GLY A 73 -19.95 6.91 0.75
N GLN A 74 -20.59 5.96 0.05
CA GLN A 74 -21.72 6.25 -0.82
C GLN A 74 -22.91 6.85 -0.05
N ALA A 75 -23.21 6.33 1.14
CA ALA A 75 -24.28 6.86 1.99
C ALA A 75 -23.99 8.30 2.46
N GLU A 76 -22.76 8.58 2.91
CA GLU A 76 -22.35 9.93 3.32
C GLU A 76 -22.31 10.92 2.15
N PHE A 77 -21.88 10.49 0.96
CA PHE A 77 -21.88 11.32 -0.25
C PHE A 77 -23.29 11.64 -0.75
N LYS A 78 -24.16 10.62 -0.80
CA LYS A 78 -25.58 10.80 -1.10
C LYS A 78 -26.25 11.74 -0.09
N GLY A 79 -25.90 11.59 1.19
CA GLY A 79 -26.63 12.20 2.29
C GLY A 79 -28.03 11.61 2.40
N ASP A 80 -28.90 12.31 3.11
CA ASP A 80 -30.32 12.01 3.17
C ASP A 80 -31.08 13.03 2.32
N VAL A 81 -31.49 12.56 1.14
CA VAL A 81 -32.25 13.36 0.17
C VAL A 81 -33.64 13.77 0.67
N THR A 82 -34.16 13.11 1.71
CA THR A 82 -35.48 13.40 2.29
C THR A 82 -35.42 14.48 3.36
N THR A 83 -34.39 14.45 4.22
CA THR A 83 -34.20 15.46 5.28
C THR A 83 -33.29 16.61 4.86
N GLY A 84 -32.61 16.48 3.71
CA GLY A 84 -31.60 17.42 3.24
C GLY A 84 -30.27 17.31 4.00
N PHE A 85 -30.12 16.33 4.90
CA PHE A 85 -28.85 16.12 5.58
C PHE A 85 -27.76 15.77 4.57
N LYS A 86 -26.65 16.49 4.65
CA LYS A 86 -25.42 16.19 3.92
C LYS A 86 -24.29 16.04 4.92
N SER A 87 -23.42 15.07 4.68
CA SER A 87 -22.16 14.99 5.41
C SER A 87 -21.34 16.26 5.17
N TYR A 88 -20.48 16.63 6.13
CA TYR A 88 -19.50 17.71 5.96
C TYR A 88 -18.35 17.37 4.98
N ASN A 89 -18.46 16.26 4.25
CA ASN A 89 -17.50 15.86 3.24
C ASN A 89 -17.68 16.71 1.98
N HIS A 90 -16.57 17.12 1.40
CA HIS A 90 -16.47 17.80 0.13
C HIS A 90 -16.40 16.83 -1.07
N PHE A 91 -15.98 15.59 -0.84
CA PHE A 91 -15.99 14.53 -1.84
C PHE A 91 -16.24 13.16 -1.20
N GLY A 92 -16.72 12.22 -2.01
CA GLY A 92 -16.77 10.80 -1.67
C GLY A 92 -15.74 9.99 -2.43
N SER A 93 -15.46 8.77 -1.97
CA SER A 93 -14.65 7.80 -2.73
C SER A 93 -15.17 6.37 -2.55
N GLY A 94 -15.07 5.55 -3.59
CA GLY A 94 -15.51 4.16 -3.52
C GLY A 94 -14.90 3.32 -4.62
N ASP A 95 -14.85 2.01 -4.39
CA ASP A 95 -14.42 1.04 -5.43
C ASP A 95 -15.61 0.29 -6.07
N ILE A 96 -16.82 0.54 -5.56
CA ILE A 96 -18.05 -0.04 -6.06
C ILE A 96 -18.76 1.08 -6.83
N PRO A 97 -19.12 0.90 -8.11
CA PRO A 97 -19.97 1.87 -8.80
C PRO A 97 -21.24 2.16 -8.01
N MET A 98 -21.75 3.40 -8.04
CA MET A 98 -23.06 3.64 -7.43
C MET A 98 -24.12 2.81 -8.14
N THR A 99 -25.05 2.26 -7.36
CA THR A 99 -26.21 1.56 -7.91
C THR A 99 -27.12 2.56 -8.61
N SER A 100 -27.89 2.10 -9.60
CA SER A 100 -28.87 2.94 -10.29
C SER A 100 -29.86 3.60 -9.32
N VAL A 101 -30.21 2.91 -8.23
CA VAL A 101 -31.08 3.45 -7.18
C VAL A 101 -30.43 4.66 -6.51
N LEU A 102 -29.20 4.52 -6.00
CA LEU A 102 -28.49 5.62 -5.34
C LEU A 102 -28.20 6.77 -6.30
N TYR A 103 -27.83 6.47 -7.54
CA TYR A 103 -27.62 7.46 -8.59
C TYR A 103 -28.91 8.26 -8.87
N ASN A 104 -30.04 7.57 -9.03
CA ASN A 104 -31.33 8.22 -9.25
C ASN A 104 -31.81 9.02 -8.03
N ASP A 105 -31.56 8.55 -6.80
CA ASP A 105 -31.87 9.31 -5.59
C ASP A 105 -31.14 10.67 -5.57
N ILE A 106 -29.85 10.68 -5.93
CA ILE A 106 -29.09 11.94 -6.05
C ILE A 106 -29.71 12.85 -7.12
N ARG A 107 -30.02 12.31 -8.30
CA ARG A 107 -30.65 13.09 -9.38
C ARG A 107 -32.00 13.65 -9.01
N ASN A 108 -32.84 12.85 -8.37
CA ASN A 108 -34.18 13.24 -7.92
C ASN A 108 -34.11 14.33 -6.83
N SER A 109 -33.00 14.43 -6.09
CA SER A 109 -32.75 15.54 -5.15
C SER A 109 -32.32 16.84 -5.83
N GLY A 110 -32.24 16.89 -7.16
CA GLY A 110 -31.78 18.05 -7.94
C GLY A 110 -30.26 18.19 -7.98
N ARG A 111 -29.51 17.18 -7.53
CA ARG A 111 -28.04 17.13 -7.62
C ARG A 111 -27.61 16.33 -8.84
N GLU A 112 -26.45 16.67 -9.38
CA GLU A 112 -25.76 15.85 -10.36
C GLU A 112 -24.40 15.47 -9.79
N MET A 113 -23.95 14.25 -10.05
CA MET A 113 -22.66 13.75 -9.58
C MET A 113 -21.77 13.36 -10.76
N LEU A 114 -20.48 13.27 -10.48
CA LEU A 114 -19.46 12.73 -11.36
C LEU A 114 -18.83 11.49 -10.73
N HIS A 115 -18.75 10.41 -11.50
CA HIS A 115 -17.86 9.29 -11.22
C HIS A 115 -16.53 9.52 -11.93
N VAL A 116 -15.46 9.77 -11.16
CA VAL A 116 -14.13 10.04 -11.71
C VAL A 116 -13.19 8.91 -11.30
N PRO A 117 -12.95 7.91 -12.15
CA PRO A 117 -11.93 6.90 -11.88
C PRO A 117 -10.57 7.57 -11.66
N PHE A 118 -9.79 7.09 -10.70
CA PHE A 118 -8.43 7.61 -10.49
C PHE A 118 -7.35 6.53 -10.39
N ALA A 119 -7.71 5.28 -10.10
CA ALA A 119 -6.79 4.15 -10.02
C ALA A 119 -7.53 2.82 -10.25
N LEU A 120 -6.76 1.77 -10.50
CA LEU A 120 -7.24 0.39 -10.56
C LEU A 120 -6.73 -0.40 -9.35
N GLY A 121 -7.65 -1.07 -8.66
CA GLY A 121 -7.36 -2.04 -7.62
C GLY A 121 -7.58 -3.46 -8.12
N ALA A 122 -6.78 -4.39 -7.63
CA ALA A 122 -6.97 -5.83 -7.86
C ALA A 122 -7.39 -6.48 -6.55
N ILE A 123 -8.49 -7.21 -6.54
CA ILE A 123 -8.82 -8.06 -5.39
C ILE A 123 -8.15 -9.39 -5.62
N SER A 124 -7.41 -9.85 -4.62
CA SER A 124 -6.76 -11.15 -4.66
C SER A 124 -7.07 -12.00 -3.43
N VAL A 125 -6.73 -13.28 -3.55
CA VAL A 125 -6.91 -14.29 -2.52
C VAL A 125 -5.55 -14.75 -2.06
N PHE A 126 -5.34 -14.69 -0.75
CA PHE A 126 -4.09 -15.07 -0.11
C PHE A 126 -4.36 -16.24 0.85
N HIS A 127 -3.33 -17.04 1.09
CA HIS A 127 -3.41 -18.19 1.96
C HIS A 127 -2.19 -18.28 2.89
N ASN A 128 -2.34 -19.05 3.96
CA ASN A 128 -1.27 -19.37 4.91
C ASN A 128 -1.07 -20.89 4.95
N VAL A 129 -0.79 -21.47 3.79
CA VAL A 129 -0.37 -22.87 3.69
C VAL A 129 1.15 -22.89 3.85
N PRO A 130 1.73 -23.75 4.70
CA PRO A 130 3.18 -23.77 4.90
C PRO A 130 3.93 -23.90 3.57
N GLU A 131 4.97 -23.10 3.38
CA GLU A 131 5.74 -23.04 2.12
C GLU A 131 6.28 -24.43 1.71
N ALA A 132 6.72 -25.22 2.69
CA ALA A 132 7.20 -26.59 2.50
C ALA A 132 6.13 -27.53 1.92
N GLU A 133 4.84 -27.20 2.02
CA GLU A 133 3.72 -28.00 1.54
C GLU A 133 3.22 -27.59 0.14
N LEU A 134 3.74 -26.49 -0.44
CA LEU A 134 3.29 -25.96 -1.74
C LEU A 134 3.86 -26.71 -2.94
N GLY A 135 5.00 -27.39 -2.79
CA GLY A 135 5.66 -28.07 -3.91
C GLY A 135 6.38 -27.12 -4.89
N GLY A 136 6.71 -25.90 -4.44
CA GLY A 136 7.54 -24.93 -5.16
C GLY A 136 6.81 -24.04 -6.17
N ALA A 137 5.48 -23.98 -6.13
CA ALA A 137 4.66 -23.11 -6.98
C ALA A 137 3.49 -22.50 -6.19
N PRO A 138 2.89 -21.40 -6.65
CA PRO A 138 1.61 -20.91 -6.12
C PRO A 138 0.52 -21.99 -6.22
N ILE A 139 -0.51 -21.89 -5.38
CA ILE A 139 -1.69 -22.78 -5.49
C ILE A 139 -2.57 -22.29 -6.64
N ASP A 140 -2.73 -23.12 -7.66
CA ASP A 140 -3.61 -22.89 -8.81
C ASP A 140 -5.06 -23.22 -8.44
N LEU A 141 -5.96 -22.25 -8.60
CA LEU A 141 -7.41 -22.44 -8.46
C LEU A 141 -8.17 -21.80 -9.63
N ASP A 142 -9.30 -22.38 -10.01
CA ASP A 142 -10.29 -21.71 -10.85
C ASP A 142 -11.41 -21.08 -10.00
N ALA A 143 -12.25 -20.26 -10.63
CA ALA A 143 -13.35 -19.57 -9.96
C ALA A 143 -14.33 -20.53 -9.26
N CYS A 144 -14.54 -21.74 -9.79
CA CYS A 144 -15.55 -22.67 -9.28
C CYS A 144 -15.05 -23.40 -8.05
N LEU A 145 -13.78 -23.83 -8.05
CA LEU A 145 -13.14 -24.36 -6.85
C LEU A 145 -13.04 -23.30 -5.76
N LEU A 146 -12.67 -22.08 -6.13
CA LEU A 146 -12.63 -20.97 -5.19
C LEU A 146 -14.02 -20.69 -4.59
N ALA A 147 -15.08 -20.70 -5.40
CA ALA A 147 -16.46 -20.57 -4.94
C ALA A 147 -16.82 -21.69 -3.94
N LYS A 148 -16.51 -22.95 -4.26
CA LYS A 148 -16.74 -24.11 -3.38
C LYS A 148 -15.98 -24.01 -2.05
N ILE A 149 -14.76 -23.47 -2.05
CA ILE A 149 -13.99 -23.23 -0.82
C ILE A 149 -14.70 -22.19 0.05
N PHE A 150 -15.05 -21.04 -0.54
CA PHE A 150 -15.71 -19.94 0.18
C PHE A 150 -17.15 -20.26 0.63
N THR A 151 -17.84 -21.18 -0.05
CA THR A 151 -19.14 -21.72 0.36
C THR A 151 -19.04 -22.98 1.22
N ARG A 152 -17.82 -23.38 1.61
CA ARG A 152 -17.51 -24.53 2.48
C ARG A 152 -17.95 -25.89 1.95
N GLN A 153 -18.14 -26.01 0.63
CA GLN A 153 -18.32 -27.30 -0.06
C GLN A 153 -16.99 -28.07 -0.18
N ILE A 154 -15.87 -27.34 -0.26
CA ILE A 154 -14.51 -27.90 -0.13
C ILE A 154 -13.92 -27.39 1.19
N THR A 155 -13.46 -28.31 2.03
CA THR A 155 -13.04 -27.99 3.40
C THR A 155 -11.59 -28.34 3.73
N THR A 156 -10.88 -29.10 2.90
CA THR A 156 -9.47 -29.47 3.10
C THR A 156 -8.63 -29.16 1.87
N TRP A 157 -7.36 -28.80 2.06
CA TRP A 157 -6.43 -28.49 0.96
C TRP A 157 -6.13 -29.70 0.07
N ASP A 158 -6.32 -30.91 0.60
CA ASP A 158 -6.03 -32.17 -0.09
C ASP A 158 -7.22 -32.72 -0.87
N HIS A 159 -8.29 -31.93 -1.03
CA HIS A 159 -9.46 -32.28 -1.83
C HIS A 159 -9.03 -32.70 -3.26
N PRO A 160 -9.63 -33.76 -3.84
CA PRO A 160 -9.22 -34.31 -5.14
C PRO A 160 -9.16 -33.25 -6.25
N ASP A 161 -10.14 -32.36 -6.32
CA ASP A 161 -10.17 -31.30 -7.35
C ASP A 161 -9.01 -30.28 -7.19
N ILE A 162 -8.61 -29.94 -5.96
CA ILE A 162 -7.46 -29.04 -5.72
C ILE A 162 -6.16 -29.75 -6.08
N LYS A 163 -6.00 -31.02 -5.66
CA LYS A 163 -4.83 -31.85 -6.01
C LYS A 163 -4.67 -32.06 -7.51
N ALA A 164 -5.78 -32.18 -8.25
CA ALA A 164 -5.73 -32.35 -9.70
C ALA A 164 -5.05 -31.17 -10.41
N LEU A 165 -5.25 -29.95 -9.89
CA LEU A 165 -4.56 -28.75 -10.39
C LEU A 165 -3.15 -28.60 -9.80
N ASN A 166 -2.92 -29.12 -8.60
CA ASN A 166 -1.70 -28.91 -7.82
C ASN A 166 -1.01 -30.23 -7.45
N PRO A 167 -0.53 -31.05 -8.42
CA PRO A 167 -0.09 -32.42 -8.16
C PRO A 167 1.18 -32.54 -7.29
N LYS A 168 1.95 -31.45 -7.16
CA LYS A 168 3.14 -31.38 -6.30
C LYS A 168 2.86 -30.88 -4.88
N MET A 169 1.67 -30.33 -4.63
CA MET A 169 1.27 -29.82 -3.32
C MET A 169 0.99 -30.98 -2.37
N THR A 170 1.53 -30.92 -1.16
CA THR A 170 1.36 -31.97 -0.14
C THR A 170 0.46 -31.54 1.03
N ALA A 171 -0.12 -30.34 0.96
CA ALA A 171 -0.93 -29.76 2.03
C ALA A 171 -2.21 -30.58 2.30
N LYS A 172 -2.53 -30.78 3.59
CA LYS A 172 -3.69 -31.59 4.03
C LYS A 172 -4.57 -30.94 5.09
N GLY A 173 -4.21 -29.76 5.57
CA GLY A 173 -4.97 -29.09 6.62
C GLY A 173 -6.40 -28.74 6.21
N GLU A 174 -7.27 -28.60 7.20
CA GLU A 174 -8.56 -27.93 7.02
C GLU A 174 -8.34 -26.50 6.52
N ILE A 175 -9.07 -26.10 5.48
CA ILE A 175 -9.07 -24.75 4.95
C ILE A 175 -9.88 -23.87 5.91
N LYS A 176 -9.21 -22.90 6.54
CA LYS A 176 -9.85 -21.91 7.41
C LYS A 176 -10.19 -20.65 6.62
N VAL A 177 -11.46 -20.48 6.29
CA VAL A 177 -11.92 -19.39 5.44
C VAL A 177 -12.19 -18.14 6.27
N HIS A 178 -11.49 -17.03 5.96
CA HIS A 178 -11.77 -15.71 6.51
C HIS A 178 -12.52 -14.85 5.50
N ARG A 179 -13.51 -14.12 5.99
CA ARG A 179 -14.34 -13.20 5.18
C ARG A 179 -14.59 -11.91 5.93
N ARG A 180 -14.83 -10.82 5.21
CA ARG A 180 -15.12 -9.52 5.84
C ARG A 180 -16.41 -9.56 6.65
N ALA A 181 -16.36 -8.95 7.82
CA ALA A 181 -17.50 -8.82 8.72
C ALA A 181 -18.46 -7.71 8.28
N ASP A 182 -17.92 -6.54 7.93
CA ASP A 182 -18.69 -5.40 7.45
C ASP A 182 -18.63 -5.23 5.92
N GLY A 183 -19.43 -4.29 5.41
CA GLY A 183 -19.50 -3.93 4.00
C GLY A 183 -18.13 -3.50 3.43
N SER A 184 -17.66 -4.17 2.37
CA SER A 184 -16.38 -3.86 1.74
C SER A 184 -16.38 -4.03 0.22
N SER A 185 -15.52 -3.28 -0.46
CA SER A 185 -15.32 -3.43 -1.91
C SER A 185 -14.71 -4.78 -2.27
N SER A 186 -13.79 -5.32 -1.46
CA SER A 186 -13.21 -6.65 -1.68
C SER A 186 -14.26 -7.76 -1.60
N SER A 187 -15.20 -7.68 -0.66
CA SER A 187 -16.37 -8.58 -0.58
C SER A 187 -17.23 -8.47 -1.84
N SER A 188 -17.48 -7.23 -2.28
CA SER A 188 -18.26 -6.97 -3.48
C SER A 188 -17.62 -7.60 -4.71
N GLY A 189 -16.32 -7.39 -4.89
CA GLY A 189 -15.55 -7.95 -6.00
C GLY A 189 -15.54 -9.49 -5.99
N ILE A 190 -15.14 -10.10 -4.87
CA ILE A 190 -15.02 -11.56 -4.80
C ILE A 190 -16.39 -12.25 -4.95
N THR A 191 -17.44 -11.76 -4.29
CA THR A 191 -18.76 -12.43 -4.36
C THR A 191 -19.40 -12.29 -5.74
N GLN A 192 -19.30 -11.11 -6.37
CA GLN A 192 -19.82 -10.91 -7.72
C GLN A 192 -19.04 -11.72 -8.77
N TYR A 193 -17.71 -11.77 -8.66
CA TYR A 193 -16.89 -12.61 -9.53
C TYR A 193 -17.26 -14.09 -9.41
N LEU A 194 -17.27 -14.64 -8.19
CA LEU A 194 -17.53 -16.05 -7.95
C LEU A 194 -18.93 -16.47 -8.40
N ASN A 195 -19.96 -15.69 -8.06
CA ASN A 195 -21.33 -15.96 -8.49
C ASN A 195 -21.50 -15.78 -10.01
N GLY A 196 -20.90 -14.74 -10.58
CA GLY A 196 -20.98 -14.46 -12.02
C GLY A 196 -20.33 -15.56 -12.85
N LYS A 197 -19.22 -16.14 -12.38
CA LYS A 197 -18.54 -17.22 -13.07
C LYS A 197 -19.07 -18.61 -12.81
N CYS A 198 -19.40 -18.89 -11.55
CA CYS A 198 -19.70 -20.22 -11.08
C CYS A 198 -20.96 -20.23 -10.21
N PRO A 199 -22.11 -19.81 -10.75
CA PRO A 199 -23.35 -19.67 -9.97
C PRO A 199 -23.78 -20.99 -9.33
N ALA A 200 -23.57 -22.12 -10.03
CA ALA A 200 -23.87 -23.46 -9.49
C ALA A 200 -22.98 -23.87 -8.31
N SER A 201 -21.80 -23.25 -8.15
CA SER A 201 -20.92 -23.44 -6.99
C SER A 201 -21.15 -22.42 -5.87
N TRP A 202 -21.88 -21.33 -6.17
CA TRP A 202 -22.21 -20.25 -5.22
C TRP A 202 -23.56 -20.47 -4.52
N VAL A 203 -23.74 -21.68 -3.97
CA VAL A 203 -24.99 -22.10 -3.32
C VAL A 203 -24.72 -22.67 -1.93
N ASN A 204 -25.73 -22.60 -1.06
CA ASN A 204 -25.71 -23.23 0.25
C ASN A 204 -25.94 -24.75 0.15
N ALA A 205 -25.88 -25.45 1.29
CA ALA A 205 -26.07 -26.90 1.35
C ALA A 205 -27.44 -27.39 0.84
N ALA A 206 -28.45 -26.53 0.80
CA ALA A 206 -29.77 -26.82 0.24
C ALA A 206 -29.89 -26.46 -1.26
N GLY A 207 -28.80 -26.00 -1.89
CA GLY A 207 -28.77 -25.59 -3.30
C GLY A 207 -29.33 -24.18 -3.57
N ALA A 208 -29.68 -23.41 -2.54
CA ALA A 208 -30.15 -22.03 -2.71
C ALA A 208 -28.94 -21.08 -2.92
N PRO A 209 -29.03 -20.11 -3.85
CA PRO A 209 -27.94 -19.20 -4.14
C PRO A 209 -27.63 -18.29 -2.96
N TYR A 210 -26.34 -18.05 -2.72
CA TYR A 210 -25.90 -17.02 -1.79
C TYR A 210 -26.02 -15.63 -2.42
N SER A 211 -26.26 -14.61 -1.59
CA SER A 211 -26.23 -13.22 -2.04
C SER A 211 -24.82 -12.77 -2.44
N THR A 212 -24.75 -11.68 -3.22
CA THR A 212 -23.52 -11.01 -3.62
C THR A 212 -23.57 -9.53 -3.25
N GLY A 213 -22.41 -8.91 -3.05
CA GLY A 213 -22.32 -7.48 -2.82
C GLY A 213 -21.33 -7.13 -1.70
N PRO A 214 -21.42 -5.90 -1.15
CA PRO A 214 -20.43 -5.41 -0.19
C PRO A 214 -20.42 -6.21 1.12
N THR A 215 -21.54 -6.82 1.50
CA THR A 215 -21.60 -7.72 2.66
C THR A 215 -21.46 -9.14 2.19
N PHE A 216 -20.40 -9.82 2.63
CA PHE A 216 -20.20 -11.23 2.32
C PHE A 216 -21.29 -12.07 3.01
N PRO A 217 -21.93 -13.02 2.32
CA PRO A 217 -23.01 -13.83 2.89
C PRO A 217 -22.52 -14.62 4.11
N SER A 218 -23.39 -14.82 5.09
CA SER A 218 -23.04 -15.65 6.26
C SER A 218 -22.99 -17.12 5.84
N VAL A 219 -21.78 -17.63 5.63
CA VAL A 219 -21.52 -19.04 5.31
C VAL A 219 -21.06 -19.76 6.58
N PRO A 220 -21.79 -20.80 7.05
CA PRO A 220 -21.38 -21.59 8.22
C PRO A 220 -19.96 -22.15 8.06
N GLY A 221 -19.14 -22.07 9.11
CA GLY A 221 -17.74 -22.53 9.06
C GLY A 221 -16.75 -21.55 8.42
N THR A 222 -17.15 -20.27 8.27
CA THR A 222 -16.26 -19.15 7.90
C THR A 222 -16.12 -18.16 9.05
N THR A 223 -14.97 -17.50 9.16
CA THR A 223 -14.68 -16.55 10.24
C THR A 223 -14.84 -15.09 9.78
N PRO A 224 -15.74 -14.29 10.39
CA PRO A 224 -15.79 -12.84 10.20
C PRO A 224 -14.50 -12.15 10.64
N VAL A 225 -13.98 -11.23 9.84
CA VAL A 225 -12.86 -10.35 10.21
C VAL A 225 -13.15 -8.90 9.83
N GLN A 226 -12.73 -7.96 10.69
CA GLN A 226 -12.98 -6.53 10.49
C GLN A 226 -11.83 -5.83 9.78
N GLY A 227 -12.16 -4.96 8.82
CA GLY A 227 -11.19 -4.18 8.07
C GLY A 227 -10.21 -4.99 7.21
N SER A 228 -9.33 -4.30 6.48
CA SER A 228 -8.25 -4.94 5.71
C SER A 228 -7.13 -5.43 6.62
N GLN A 229 -6.76 -4.65 7.64
CA GLN A 229 -5.72 -5.05 8.60
C GLN A 229 -6.11 -6.32 9.38
N GLY A 230 -7.34 -6.40 9.88
CA GLY A 230 -7.81 -7.60 10.58
C GLY A 230 -7.91 -8.83 9.67
N MET A 231 -8.12 -8.65 8.35
CA MET A 231 -7.98 -9.75 7.39
C MET A 231 -6.53 -10.19 7.24
N ALA A 232 -5.59 -9.24 7.13
CA ALA A 232 -4.17 -9.56 7.03
C ALA A 232 -3.68 -10.31 8.28
N ASP A 233 -4.00 -9.82 9.47
CA ASP A 233 -3.64 -10.46 10.74
C ASP A 233 -4.24 -11.87 10.86
N ALA A 234 -5.49 -12.04 10.42
CA ALA A 234 -6.16 -13.33 10.46
C ALA A 234 -5.49 -14.36 9.53
N ILE A 235 -5.12 -13.97 8.30
CA ILE A 235 -4.38 -14.85 7.38
C ILE A 235 -3.02 -15.20 7.98
N ASP A 236 -2.27 -14.21 8.44
CA ASP A 236 -0.90 -14.38 8.97
C ASP A 236 -0.84 -15.33 10.18
N THR A 237 -1.76 -15.16 11.11
CA THR A 237 -1.74 -15.90 12.39
C THR A 237 -2.43 -17.25 12.33
N THR A 238 -3.09 -17.59 11.23
CA THR A 238 -3.92 -18.79 11.12
C THR A 238 -3.37 -19.76 10.07
N PRO A 239 -2.67 -20.83 10.48
CA PRO A 239 -2.23 -21.87 9.55
C PRO A 239 -3.39 -22.50 8.79
N ASN A 240 -3.18 -22.73 7.51
CA ASN A 240 -4.14 -23.19 6.49
C ASN A 240 -5.29 -22.22 6.21
N ALA A 241 -5.14 -20.93 6.58
CA ALA A 241 -6.11 -19.91 6.23
C ALA A 241 -6.18 -19.62 4.73
N ILE A 242 -7.33 -19.13 4.31
CA ILE A 242 -7.55 -18.45 3.03
C ILE A 242 -8.44 -17.24 3.25
N GLY A 243 -8.12 -16.12 2.61
CA GLY A 243 -8.90 -14.89 2.70
C GLY A 243 -8.66 -14.01 1.49
N TYR A 244 -9.46 -12.95 1.34
CA TYR A 244 -9.37 -12.01 0.23
C TYR A 244 -9.15 -10.60 0.72
N MET A 245 -8.37 -9.83 -0.03
CA MET A 245 -8.13 -8.41 0.22
C MET A 245 -7.68 -7.73 -1.08
N ASP A 246 -7.49 -6.42 -1.03
CA ASP A 246 -6.77 -5.73 -2.10
C ASP A 246 -5.33 -6.29 -2.21
N ALA A 247 -4.90 -6.58 -3.44
CA ALA A 247 -3.65 -7.27 -3.73
C ALA A 247 -2.44 -6.54 -3.15
N GLY A 248 -2.45 -5.21 -3.18
CA GLY A 248 -1.37 -4.39 -2.66
C GLY A 248 -1.08 -4.63 -1.19
N HIS A 249 -2.15 -4.74 -0.39
CA HIS A 249 -2.04 -5.01 1.04
C HIS A 249 -1.45 -6.40 1.32
N GLY A 250 -1.82 -7.42 0.53
CA GLY A 250 -1.26 -8.76 0.68
C GLY A 250 0.20 -8.83 0.22
N HIS A 251 0.56 -8.09 -0.83
CA HIS A 251 1.93 -8.00 -1.34
C HIS A 251 2.87 -7.28 -0.40
N GLU A 252 2.42 -6.20 0.22
CA GLU A 252 3.16 -5.48 1.26
C GLU A 252 3.49 -6.40 2.45
N LYS A 253 2.62 -7.36 2.76
CA LYS A 253 2.83 -8.35 3.83
C LYS A 253 3.61 -9.59 3.38
N GLY A 254 3.91 -9.73 2.09
CA GLY A 254 4.61 -10.90 1.55
C GLY A 254 3.79 -12.18 1.57
N PHE A 255 2.45 -12.09 1.61
CA PHE A 255 1.60 -13.28 1.66
C PHE A 255 1.64 -14.07 0.34
N ALA A 256 1.48 -15.39 0.47
CA ALA A 256 1.34 -16.29 -0.66
C ALA A 256 -0.02 -16.09 -1.33
N GLU A 257 0.00 -15.75 -2.62
CA GLU A 257 -1.17 -15.46 -3.43
C GLU A 257 -1.63 -16.72 -4.18
N ILE A 258 -2.94 -16.93 -4.24
CA ILE A 258 -3.55 -17.93 -5.12
C ILE A 258 -3.32 -17.51 -6.58
N ALA A 259 -2.82 -18.43 -7.40
CA ALA A 259 -2.82 -18.26 -8.82
C ALA A 259 -4.22 -18.58 -9.37
N LEU A 260 -4.89 -17.57 -9.92
CA LEU A 260 -6.28 -17.66 -10.35
C LEU A 260 -6.35 -17.83 -11.87
N LYS A 261 -7.11 -18.83 -12.32
CA LYS A 261 -7.38 -19.03 -13.74
C LYS A 261 -8.24 -17.88 -14.28
N ASN A 262 -7.73 -17.16 -15.26
CA ASN A 262 -8.49 -16.12 -15.96
C ASN A 262 -9.43 -16.68 -17.02
N ARG A 263 -10.19 -15.78 -17.66
CA ARG A 263 -11.16 -16.12 -18.71
C ARG A 263 -10.58 -16.94 -19.86
N ASP A 264 -9.34 -16.65 -20.22
CA ASP A 264 -8.64 -17.27 -21.35
C ASP A 264 -7.87 -18.54 -20.93
N GLY A 265 -8.07 -18.99 -19.68
CA GLY A 265 -7.57 -20.25 -19.17
C GLY A 265 -6.15 -20.21 -18.63
N VAL A 266 -5.56 -19.03 -18.44
CA VAL A 266 -4.22 -18.83 -17.92
C VAL A 266 -4.27 -18.61 -16.41
N TYR A 267 -3.45 -19.33 -15.65
CA TYR A 267 -3.26 -19.08 -14.23
C TYR A 267 -2.27 -17.93 -14.04
N LEU A 268 -2.72 -16.89 -13.34
CA LEU A 268 -1.94 -15.69 -13.07
C LEU A 268 -1.95 -15.42 -11.57
N THR A 269 -1.01 -14.62 -11.10
CA THR A 269 -1.08 -13.89 -9.84
C THR A 269 -1.27 -12.41 -10.15
N SER A 270 -1.78 -11.60 -9.23
CA SER A 270 -1.93 -10.16 -9.51
C SER A 270 -0.59 -9.47 -9.75
N LYS A 271 0.54 -10.01 -9.26
CA LYS A 271 1.90 -9.52 -9.56
C LYS A 271 2.31 -9.70 -11.03
N ASN A 272 1.89 -10.78 -11.67
CA ASN A 272 2.30 -11.09 -13.05
C ASN A 272 1.21 -10.73 -14.09
N ALA A 273 0.02 -10.37 -13.64
CA ALA A 273 -1.07 -9.92 -14.49
C ALA A 273 -0.94 -8.45 -14.90
N ASN A 274 -1.56 -8.09 -16.03
CA ASN A 274 -1.80 -6.71 -16.42
C ASN A 274 -3.18 -6.28 -15.91
N ILE A 275 -3.23 -5.59 -14.77
CA ILE A 275 -4.48 -5.11 -14.16
C ILE A 275 -5.22 -4.13 -15.08
N GLY A 276 -4.48 -3.28 -15.80
CA GLY A 276 -5.02 -2.32 -16.77
C GLY A 276 -5.77 -2.96 -17.94
N ALA A 277 -5.45 -4.21 -18.28
CA ALA A 277 -6.08 -4.92 -19.39
C ALA A 277 -7.59 -5.12 -19.19
N ALA A 278 -8.05 -5.31 -17.94
CA ALA A 278 -9.47 -5.43 -17.64
C ALA A 278 -10.24 -4.15 -17.99
N ALA A 279 -9.70 -2.99 -17.63
CA ALA A 279 -10.29 -1.69 -17.96
C ALA A 279 -10.32 -1.42 -19.47
N LEU A 280 -9.24 -1.78 -20.18
CA LEU A 280 -9.15 -1.65 -21.63
C LEU A 280 -10.15 -2.57 -22.35
N ALA A 281 -10.38 -3.78 -21.85
CA ALA A 281 -11.38 -4.70 -22.39
C ALA A 281 -12.81 -4.14 -22.27
N VAL A 282 -13.15 -3.52 -21.12
CA VAL A 282 -14.45 -2.86 -20.92
C VAL A 282 -14.65 -1.69 -21.88
N LEU A 283 -13.60 -0.88 -22.11
CA LEU A 283 -13.63 0.19 -23.11
C LEU A 283 -13.84 -0.35 -24.53
N ALA A 284 -13.10 -1.39 -24.92
CA ALA A 284 -13.21 -2.00 -26.24
C ALA A 284 -14.62 -2.60 -26.48
N ALA A 285 -15.29 -3.05 -25.43
CA ALA A 285 -16.65 -3.56 -25.48
C ALA A 285 -17.75 -2.45 -25.47
N ASN A 286 -17.37 -1.17 -25.41
CA ASN A 286 -18.29 -0.05 -25.19
C ASN A 286 -19.18 -0.22 -23.94
N ALA A 287 -18.66 -0.92 -22.92
CA ALA A 287 -19.36 -1.20 -21.67
C ALA A 287 -19.01 -0.19 -20.55
N PHE A 288 -18.41 0.94 -20.92
CA PHE A 288 -18.08 2.04 -20.03
C PHE A 288 -18.86 3.30 -20.43
N PRO A 289 -19.42 4.07 -19.48
CA PRO A 289 -20.17 5.28 -19.80
C PRO A 289 -19.35 6.32 -20.54
N VAL A 290 -19.96 6.97 -21.55
CA VAL A 290 -19.29 7.95 -22.41
C VAL A 290 -18.98 9.27 -21.73
N ASN A 291 -19.59 9.56 -20.57
CA ASN A 291 -19.24 10.71 -19.74
C ASN A 291 -19.50 10.40 -18.25
N ALA A 292 -18.82 11.13 -17.37
CA ALA A 292 -18.82 10.90 -15.93
C ALA A 292 -20.14 11.22 -15.20
N THR A 293 -21.10 11.89 -15.86
CA THR A 293 -22.41 12.21 -15.25
C THR A 293 -23.44 11.09 -15.40
N LEU A 294 -23.16 10.08 -16.23
CA LEU A 294 -24.07 8.96 -16.47
C LEU A 294 -24.08 7.94 -15.33
N ASP A 295 -25.00 6.98 -15.41
CA ASP A 295 -25.08 5.86 -14.47
C ASP A 295 -23.93 4.88 -14.73
N PHE A 296 -23.17 4.55 -13.67
CA PHE A 296 -22.03 3.64 -13.70
C PHE A 296 -22.38 2.25 -13.15
N SER A 297 -23.62 2.01 -12.73
CA SER A 297 -24.04 0.77 -12.05
C SER A 297 -23.75 -0.52 -12.82
N ALA A 298 -23.66 -0.44 -14.15
CA ALA A 298 -23.38 -1.55 -15.04
C ALA A 298 -21.87 -1.76 -15.33
N VAL A 299 -20.99 -0.87 -14.84
CA VAL A 299 -19.54 -0.99 -15.05
C VAL A 299 -19.03 -2.21 -14.28
N ASN A 300 -18.50 -3.18 -15.02
CA ASN A 300 -17.99 -4.44 -14.48
C ASN A 300 -16.63 -4.78 -15.07
N LEU A 301 -15.62 -4.95 -14.21
CA LEU A 301 -14.24 -5.29 -14.58
C LEU A 301 -13.87 -6.73 -14.21
N TYR A 302 -14.84 -7.54 -13.79
CA TYR A 302 -14.61 -8.94 -13.47
C TYR A 302 -14.59 -9.79 -14.73
N ASP A 303 -13.72 -10.81 -14.73
CA ASP A 303 -13.59 -11.80 -15.80
C ASP A 303 -13.55 -11.21 -17.22
N GLN A 304 -12.73 -10.18 -17.39
CA GLN A 304 -12.51 -9.60 -18.71
C GLN A 304 -11.57 -10.51 -19.52
N ALA A 305 -11.73 -10.47 -20.86
CA ALA A 305 -10.89 -11.25 -21.77
C ALA A 305 -9.45 -10.75 -21.80
N GLY A 306 -8.53 -11.60 -22.27
CA GLY A 306 -7.11 -11.30 -22.45
C GLY A 306 -6.23 -12.26 -21.64
N PRO A 307 -5.14 -12.79 -22.23
CA PRO A 307 -4.33 -13.83 -21.60
C PRO A 307 -3.56 -13.35 -20.37
N THR A 308 -3.34 -12.04 -20.23
CA THR A 308 -2.66 -11.41 -19.08
C THR A 308 -3.64 -10.72 -18.12
N THR A 309 -4.95 -10.80 -18.36
CA THR A 309 -5.95 -10.03 -17.62
C THR A 309 -6.22 -10.66 -16.26
N TRP A 310 -6.15 -9.87 -15.18
CA TRP A 310 -6.53 -10.31 -13.84
C TRP A 310 -8.06 -10.44 -13.72
N PRO A 311 -8.60 -11.50 -13.08
CA PRO A 311 -10.05 -11.74 -13.11
C PRO A 311 -10.90 -10.85 -12.20
N ILE A 312 -10.31 -10.22 -11.17
CA ILE A 312 -11.06 -9.46 -10.16
C ILE A 312 -10.46 -8.06 -10.02
N VAL A 313 -10.85 -7.17 -10.92
CA VAL A 313 -10.38 -5.78 -10.97
C VAL A 313 -11.51 -4.82 -10.61
N LEU A 314 -11.17 -3.74 -9.93
CA LEU A 314 -12.07 -2.65 -9.54
C LEU A 314 -11.46 -1.31 -9.95
N PHE A 315 -12.32 -0.37 -10.31
CA PHE A 315 -11.93 1.04 -10.33
C PHE A 315 -12.06 1.62 -8.92
N SER A 316 -11.14 2.47 -8.53
CA SER A 316 -11.37 3.43 -7.45
C SER A 316 -11.82 4.76 -8.04
N TYR A 317 -12.92 5.31 -7.51
CA TYR A 317 -13.55 6.53 -8.00
C TYR A 317 -13.51 7.64 -6.95
N PHE A 318 -13.37 8.88 -7.41
CA PHE A 318 -13.95 10.02 -6.72
C PHE A 318 -15.43 10.15 -7.06
N TYR A 319 -16.23 10.48 -6.06
CA TYR A 319 -17.59 10.98 -6.21
C TYR A 319 -17.58 12.47 -5.93
N LEU A 320 -17.94 13.25 -6.94
CA LEU A 320 -17.95 14.71 -6.87
C LEU A 320 -19.35 15.22 -7.23
N ASP A 321 -19.84 16.24 -6.52
CA ASP A 321 -20.98 17.02 -7.02
C ASP A 321 -20.54 17.80 -8.26
N ARG A 322 -21.36 17.79 -9.31
CA ARG A 322 -21.12 18.59 -10.51
C ARG A 322 -21.27 20.09 -10.21
N ASN A 323 -22.15 20.45 -9.29
CA ASN A 323 -22.37 21.84 -8.90
C ASN A 323 -21.71 22.14 -7.55
N LEU A 324 -20.61 22.88 -7.57
CA LEU A 324 -19.89 23.34 -6.38
C LEU A 324 -20.14 24.82 -6.08
N THR A 325 -21.13 25.47 -6.70
CA THR A 325 -21.31 26.93 -6.58
C THR A 325 -21.64 27.40 -5.17
N SER A 326 -22.15 26.51 -4.30
CA SER A 326 -22.42 26.78 -2.90
C SER A 326 -21.24 26.47 -1.96
N MET A 327 -20.16 25.90 -2.48
CA MET A 327 -18.97 25.55 -1.71
C MET A 327 -18.12 26.79 -1.46
N ASP A 328 -17.37 26.81 -0.36
CA ASP A 328 -16.30 27.80 -0.18
C ASP A 328 -15.33 27.75 -1.37
N ALA A 329 -15.03 28.91 -1.95
CA ALA A 329 -14.32 28.99 -3.21
C ALA A 329 -12.88 28.47 -3.12
N LEU A 330 -12.20 28.68 -2.00
CA LEU A 330 -10.85 28.17 -1.79
C LEU A 330 -10.88 26.66 -1.51
N SER A 331 -11.85 26.16 -0.76
CA SER A 331 -12.03 24.71 -0.59
C SER A 331 -12.33 24.01 -1.93
N ALA A 332 -13.17 24.58 -2.79
CA ALA A 332 -13.43 24.05 -4.14
C ALA A 332 -12.16 24.07 -5.02
N SER A 333 -11.37 25.13 -4.91
CA SER A 333 -10.10 25.29 -5.62
C SER A 333 -9.06 24.23 -5.21
N VAL A 334 -8.94 23.96 -3.92
CA VAL A 334 -8.03 22.91 -3.40
C VAL A 334 -8.56 21.52 -3.73
N LEU A 335 -9.88 21.28 -3.69
CA LEU A 335 -10.47 20.00 -4.11
C LEU A 335 -10.19 19.70 -5.59
N ASP A 336 -10.41 20.67 -6.49
CA ASP A 336 -10.10 20.55 -7.92
C ASP A 336 -8.61 20.23 -8.13
N TYR A 337 -7.73 20.95 -7.44
CA TYR A 337 -6.30 20.69 -7.51
C TYR A 337 -5.94 19.29 -6.98
N PHE A 338 -6.52 18.86 -5.86
CA PHE A 338 -6.26 17.53 -5.28
C PHE A 338 -6.64 16.41 -6.24
N VAL A 339 -7.82 16.47 -6.87
CA VAL A 339 -8.24 15.46 -7.83
C VAL A 339 -7.33 15.48 -9.07
N LYS A 340 -6.96 16.66 -9.57
CA LYS A 340 -5.99 16.80 -10.67
C LYS A 340 -4.61 16.27 -10.31
N PHE A 341 -4.16 16.46 -9.08
CA PHE A 341 -2.89 15.94 -8.59
C PHE A 341 -2.88 14.41 -8.61
N ILE A 342 -3.93 13.76 -8.11
CA ILE A 342 -4.05 12.29 -8.15
C ILE A 342 -4.05 11.76 -9.59
N LEU A 343 -4.68 12.47 -10.53
CA LEU A 343 -4.69 12.11 -11.96
C LEU A 343 -3.39 12.48 -12.70
N SER A 344 -2.52 13.29 -12.10
CA SER A 344 -1.26 13.72 -12.70
C SER A 344 -0.23 12.58 -12.75
N PRO A 345 0.86 12.70 -13.53
CA PRO A 345 1.94 11.72 -13.51
C PRO A 345 2.51 11.45 -12.11
N GLU A 346 2.60 12.48 -11.26
CA GLU A 346 3.08 12.35 -9.88
C GLU A 346 2.08 11.57 -9.01
N GLY A 347 0.79 11.89 -9.10
CA GLY A 347 -0.25 11.16 -8.37
C GLY A 347 -0.41 9.71 -8.84
N GLN A 348 -0.24 9.45 -10.13
CA GLN A 348 -0.26 8.08 -10.67
C GLN A 348 0.99 7.28 -10.27
N ALA A 349 2.15 7.93 -10.12
CA ALA A 349 3.34 7.28 -9.54
C ALA A 349 3.13 6.99 -8.04
N LEU A 350 2.53 7.93 -7.31
CA LEU A 350 2.16 7.74 -5.90
C LEU A 350 1.14 6.61 -5.71
N ALA A 351 0.23 6.43 -6.66
CA ALA A 351 -0.71 5.31 -6.66
C ALA A 351 0.03 3.96 -6.75
N GLU A 352 1.05 3.85 -7.61
CA GLU A 352 1.87 2.62 -7.72
C GLU A 352 2.68 2.32 -6.46
N THR A 353 3.27 3.33 -5.82
CA THR A 353 3.99 3.13 -4.53
C THR A 353 3.05 2.76 -3.39
N ASN A 354 1.76 3.08 -3.55
CA ASN A 354 0.65 2.64 -2.71
C ASN A 354 -0.05 1.38 -3.27
N TRP A 355 0.62 0.64 -4.15
CA TRP A 355 0.20 -0.66 -4.69
C TRP A 355 -1.08 -0.69 -5.54
N PHE A 356 -1.49 0.46 -6.06
CA PHE A 356 -2.50 0.54 -7.11
C PHE A 356 -1.86 0.36 -8.49
N SER A 357 -2.69 -0.04 -9.46
CA SER A 357 -2.32 0.06 -10.86
C SER A 357 -2.75 1.41 -11.43
N LYS A 358 -1.86 2.02 -12.22
CA LYS A 358 -2.15 3.26 -12.95
C LYS A 358 -3.39 3.10 -13.82
N LEU A 359 -4.13 4.19 -13.99
CA LEU A 359 -5.16 4.24 -15.00
C LEU A 359 -4.54 4.22 -16.41
N PRO A 360 -5.13 3.46 -17.34
CA PRO A 360 -4.85 3.61 -18.76
C PRO A 360 -5.05 5.06 -19.24
N ALA A 361 -4.24 5.51 -20.20
CA ALA A 361 -4.24 6.90 -20.68
C ALA A 361 -5.63 7.38 -21.18
N GLN A 362 -6.42 6.49 -21.78
CA GLN A 362 -7.78 6.77 -22.21
C GLN A 362 -8.68 7.15 -21.03
N LEU A 363 -8.52 6.48 -19.89
CA LEU A 363 -9.31 6.75 -18.68
C LEU A 363 -8.79 7.96 -17.91
N LEU A 364 -7.49 8.22 -17.91
CA LEU A 364 -6.96 9.49 -17.41
C LEU A 364 -7.53 10.68 -18.18
N THR A 365 -7.65 10.54 -19.50
CA THR A 365 -8.27 11.57 -20.36
C THR A 365 -9.75 11.73 -20.02
N PHE A 366 -10.50 10.62 -19.90
CA PHE A 366 -11.90 10.63 -19.46
C PHE A 366 -12.09 11.36 -18.12
N SER A 367 -11.28 10.99 -17.11
CA SER A 367 -11.34 11.58 -15.78
C SER A 367 -10.98 13.06 -15.77
N THR A 368 -10.01 13.47 -16.59
CA THR A 368 -9.64 14.89 -16.73
C THR A 368 -10.77 15.69 -17.40
N GLN A 369 -11.42 15.14 -18.43
CA GLN A 369 -12.56 15.76 -19.10
C GLN A 369 -13.77 15.87 -18.17
N ALA A 370 -13.97 14.90 -17.26
CA ALA A 370 -15.03 14.96 -16.26
C ALA A 370 -14.93 16.21 -15.37
N LEU A 371 -13.72 16.61 -14.97
CA LEU A 371 -13.52 17.80 -14.12
C LEU A 371 -13.93 19.10 -14.80
N ALA A 372 -13.86 19.17 -16.14
CA ALA A 372 -14.32 20.33 -16.89
C ALA A 372 -15.84 20.53 -16.85
N LEU A 373 -16.61 19.52 -16.40
CA LEU A 373 -18.06 19.60 -16.24
C LEU A 373 -18.49 20.25 -14.92
N ILE A 374 -17.56 20.47 -13.99
CA ILE A 374 -17.84 21.02 -12.66
C ILE A 374 -18.12 22.52 -12.74
N GLN A 375 -19.24 22.93 -12.17
CA GLN A 375 -19.62 24.34 -12.00
C GLN A 375 -18.93 24.89 -10.76
N GLN A 376 -18.04 25.85 -10.97
CA GLN A 376 -17.20 26.42 -9.91
C GLN A 376 -17.90 27.58 -9.18
N PRO A 377 -17.64 27.77 -7.87
CA PRO A 377 -18.15 28.91 -7.12
C PRO A 377 -17.54 30.24 -7.58
N VAL A 378 -18.25 31.33 -7.29
CA VAL A 378 -17.73 32.68 -7.49
C VAL A 378 -16.49 32.85 -6.61
N GLY A 379 -15.39 33.34 -7.20
CA GLY A 379 -14.10 33.47 -6.51
C GLY A 379 -13.21 32.23 -6.56
N PHE A 380 -13.57 31.21 -7.36
CA PHE A 380 -12.70 30.07 -7.63
C PHE A 380 -11.35 30.52 -8.20
N ILE A 381 -10.27 29.88 -7.73
CA ILE A 381 -8.89 30.17 -8.14
C ILE A 381 -8.25 28.88 -8.62
N THR A 382 -7.68 28.91 -9.82
CA THR A 382 -6.89 27.78 -10.31
C THR A 382 -5.51 27.78 -9.63
N PHE A 383 -5.25 26.78 -8.80
CA PHE A 383 -3.92 26.53 -8.26
C PHE A 383 -3.01 25.97 -9.34
N THR A 384 -1.71 26.27 -9.24
CA THR A 384 -0.68 25.77 -10.16
C THR A 384 0.40 25.02 -9.40
N THR A 385 1.16 24.18 -10.10
CA THR A 385 2.23 23.37 -9.52
C THR A 385 3.60 23.92 -9.94
N GLU A 386 4.52 24.04 -8.99
CA GLU A 386 5.95 24.10 -9.29
C GLU A 386 6.55 22.72 -8.96
N LEU A 387 6.98 22.00 -10.00
CA LEU A 387 7.62 20.70 -9.82
C LEU A 387 9.00 20.86 -9.15
N ALA A 388 9.35 19.93 -8.26
CA ALA A 388 10.63 19.94 -7.56
C ALA A 388 11.85 19.90 -8.51
N ALA A 389 11.69 19.40 -9.74
CA ALA A 389 12.77 19.27 -10.72
C ALA A 389 13.21 20.58 -11.37
N THR A 390 12.37 21.63 -11.37
CA THR A 390 12.68 22.92 -12.01
C THR A 390 12.53 24.05 -11.02
N THR A 391 13.65 24.67 -10.63
CA THR A 391 13.60 25.90 -9.81
C THR A 391 13.18 27.05 -10.70
N GLN A 392 11.99 27.61 -10.44
CA GLN A 392 11.51 28.78 -11.17
C GLN A 392 11.51 29.97 -10.22
N GLN A 393 12.30 31.00 -10.56
CA GLN A 393 12.51 32.14 -9.68
C GLN A 393 11.17 32.78 -9.28
N PHE A 394 10.94 32.91 -7.97
CA PHE A 394 9.74 33.50 -7.36
C PHE A 394 8.40 32.76 -7.58
N ILE A 395 8.34 31.67 -8.35
CA ILE A 395 7.07 30.98 -8.63
C ILE A 395 6.56 30.22 -7.41
N GLY A 396 7.39 29.42 -6.74
CA GLY A 396 6.99 28.72 -5.51
C GLY A 396 6.62 29.59 -4.31
N ALA A 397 6.94 30.89 -4.35
CA ALA A 397 6.60 31.85 -3.31
C ALA A 397 5.20 32.48 -3.49
N ARG A 398 4.55 32.24 -4.65
CA ARG A 398 3.20 32.74 -4.94
C ARG A 398 2.16 32.03 -4.06
N THR A 399 1.05 32.71 -3.83
CA THR A 399 0.01 32.28 -2.86
C THR A 399 -0.77 31.04 -3.32
N HIS A 400 -1.09 30.94 -4.62
CA HIS A 400 -1.89 29.85 -5.18
C HIS A 400 -1.04 28.86 -5.98
N VAL A 401 0.14 28.53 -5.43
CA VAL A 401 1.08 27.57 -6.01
C VAL A 401 1.38 26.49 -4.98
N PHE A 402 1.19 25.23 -5.37
CA PHE A 402 1.76 24.08 -4.66
C PHE A 402 3.17 23.86 -5.18
N SER A 403 4.16 24.15 -4.35
CA SER A 403 5.57 24.05 -4.74
C SER A 403 6.18 22.80 -4.14
N GLY A 404 6.68 21.88 -4.98
CA GLY A 404 7.45 20.71 -4.53
C GLY A 404 8.75 21.07 -3.79
N LYS A 405 9.17 22.34 -3.82
CA LYS A 405 10.30 22.86 -3.03
C LYS A 405 9.89 23.23 -1.60
N ARG A 406 8.59 23.44 -1.35
CA ARG A 406 8.06 23.63 0.00
C ARG A 406 7.75 22.26 0.58
N GLN A 407 8.32 21.98 1.73
CA GLN A 407 8.13 20.72 2.43
C GLN A 407 7.87 21.03 3.90
N SER A 408 7.07 20.20 4.55
CA SER A 408 6.97 20.18 6.00
C SER A 408 8.31 19.70 6.59
N TRP A 409 8.61 20.09 7.84
CA TRP A 409 9.83 19.62 8.51
C TRP A 409 9.94 18.08 8.55
N PRO A 410 8.88 17.33 8.89
CA PRO A 410 8.93 15.86 8.82
C PRO A 410 9.29 15.33 7.44
N ASN A 411 8.72 15.88 6.36
CA ASN A 411 9.02 15.43 5.00
C ASN A 411 10.46 15.74 4.60
N TYR A 412 10.99 16.88 5.02
CA TYR A 412 12.40 17.19 4.85
C TYR A 412 13.31 16.18 5.58
N GLU A 413 13.00 15.87 6.83
CA GLU A 413 13.77 14.92 7.65
C GLU A 413 13.73 13.50 7.07
N THR A 414 12.55 13.02 6.64
CA THR A 414 12.40 11.73 5.96
C THR A 414 13.22 11.69 4.67
N ASN A 415 13.18 12.73 3.84
CA ASN A 415 13.99 12.79 2.62
C ASN A 415 15.49 12.71 2.92
N VAL A 416 15.97 13.45 3.92
CA VAL A 416 17.37 13.39 4.36
C VAL A 416 17.74 11.99 4.85
N LEU A 417 16.85 11.30 5.59
CA LEU A 417 17.09 9.94 6.05
C LEU A 417 17.15 8.95 4.88
N THR A 418 16.23 9.06 3.91
CA THR A 418 16.22 8.22 2.70
C THR A 418 17.47 8.43 1.85
N ASP A 419 17.91 9.68 1.65
CA ASP A 419 19.16 9.98 0.94
C ASP A 419 20.37 9.38 1.65
N ARG A 420 20.41 9.46 2.99
CA ARG A 420 21.46 8.84 3.80
C ARG A 420 21.44 7.33 3.74
N LEU A 421 20.26 6.70 3.72
CA LEU A 421 20.10 5.26 3.57
C LEU A 421 20.59 4.82 2.19
N THR A 422 20.17 5.51 1.13
CA THR A 422 20.62 5.23 -0.25
C THR A 422 22.14 5.39 -0.38
N ALA A 423 22.71 6.43 0.23
CA ALA A 423 24.16 6.62 0.27
C ALA A 423 24.88 5.53 1.09
N LEU A 424 24.24 4.98 2.12
CA LEU A 424 24.77 3.87 2.90
C LEU A 424 24.71 2.57 2.10
N GLU A 425 23.59 2.27 1.47
CA GLU A 425 23.40 1.11 0.58
C GLU A 425 24.41 1.12 -0.56
N ALA A 426 24.64 2.28 -1.20
CA ALA A 426 25.67 2.43 -2.22
C ALA A 426 27.09 2.16 -1.68
N LYS A 427 27.40 2.56 -0.45
CA LYS A 427 28.70 2.26 0.19
C LYS A 427 28.83 0.78 0.54
N VAL A 428 27.76 0.15 1.03
CA VAL A 428 27.74 -1.29 1.30
C VAL A 428 27.97 -2.08 0.02
N ALA A 429 27.32 -1.71 -1.08
CA ALA A 429 27.50 -2.37 -2.37
C ALA A 429 28.94 -2.27 -2.91
N VAL A 430 29.63 -1.14 -2.67
CA VAL A 430 31.05 -1.00 -3.01
C VAL A 430 31.93 -1.89 -2.12
N HIS A 431 31.63 -1.96 -0.82
CA HIS A 431 32.40 -2.80 0.10
C HIS A 431 32.20 -4.29 -0.16
N ASP A 432 30.99 -4.71 -0.54
CA ASP A 432 30.69 -6.09 -0.96
C ASP A 432 31.46 -6.45 -2.25
N HIS A 433 31.68 -5.48 -3.15
CA HIS A 433 32.54 -5.66 -4.32
C HIS A 433 34.03 -5.78 -3.97
N ASP A 434 34.53 -4.97 -3.03
CA ASP A 434 35.93 -5.04 -2.57
C ASP A 434 36.20 -6.36 -1.82
N ASP A 435 35.27 -6.83 -0.99
CA ASP A 435 35.38 -8.12 -0.29
C ASP A 435 35.30 -9.30 -1.27
N HIS A 436 34.46 -9.22 -2.32
CA HIS A 436 34.42 -10.25 -3.35
C HIS A 436 35.69 -10.29 -4.22
N ASP A 437 36.32 -9.15 -4.49
CA ASP A 437 37.59 -9.10 -5.23
C ASP A 437 38.79 -9.52 -4.36
N GLU A 438 38.82 -9.18 -3.07
CA GLU A 438 39.83 -9.72 -2.13
C GLU A 438 39.64 -11.23 -1.91
N MET A 439 38.40 -11.72 -1.81
CA MET A 439 38.10 -13.16 -1.66
C MET A 439 38.37 -13.95 -2.95
N ASN A 440 38.15 -13.34 -4.14
CA ASN A 440 38.54 -13.94 -5.42
C ASN A 440 40.06 -13.93 -5.65
N CYS A 441 40.79 -12.97 -5.07
CA CYS A 441 42.25 -12.99 -5.08
C CYS A 441 42.82 -14.13 -4.19
N ILE A 442 42.07 -14.58 -3.19
CA ILE A 442 42.41 -15.74 -2.35
C ILE A 442 42.03 -17.07 -3.03
N SER A 443 40.94 -17.11 -3.79
CA SER A 443 40.46 -18.34 -4.45
C SER A 443 41.11 -18.62 -5.83
N THR A 444 41.64 -17.59 -6.49
CA THR A 444 42.27 -17.69 -7.83
C THR A 444 43.71 -17.18 -7.85
N TRP A 445 44.65 -18.06 -7.48
CA TRP A 445 46.02 -18.21 -7.98
C TRP A 445 46.63 -17.05 -8.80
N CYS A 446 46.93 -15.90 -8.18
CA CYS A 446 47.77 -14.87 -8.79
C CYS A 446 49.25 -15.11 -8.44
N PHE A 447 49.82 -16.21 -8.94
CA PHE A 447 51.27 -16.48 -8.88
C PHE A 447 51.97 -15.75 -10.04
N THR A 448 52.35 -14.49 -9.81
CA THR A 448 53.45 -13.87 -10.58
C THR A 448 54.77 -14.20 -9.88
N GLY A 449 55.65 -14.92 -10.60
CA GLY A 449 56.81 -15.65 -10.10
C GLY A 449 58.01 -14.83 -9.61
N GLN A 450 57.79 -13.78 -8.81
CA GLN A 450 58.88 -13.01 -8.18
C GLN A 450 58.90 -13.06 -6.64
N ARG A 451 57.93 -13.70 -5.98
CA ARG A 451 57.89 -13.81 -4.49
C ARG A 451 58.14 -15.20 -3.90
N LEU A 452 58.46 -16.21 -4.71
CA LEU A 452 58.70 -17.57 -4.23
C LEU A 452 60.02 -17.75 -3.44
N ALA A 453 61.03 -16.91 -3.67
CA ALA A 453 62.28 -16.97 -2.90
C ALA A 453 62.14 -16.38 -1.49
N GLY A 454 61.33 -15.34 -1.30
CA GLY A 454 61.18 -14.67 0.00
C GLY A 454 60.34 -15.44 1.00
N ILE A 455 59.24 -16.07 0.53
CA ILE A 455 58.34 -16.81 1.41
C ILE A 455 58.97 -18.13 1.86
N ALA A 456 59.69 -18.85 0.98
CA ALA A 456 60.39 -20.08 1.35
C ALA A 456 61.44 -19.85 2.46
N VAL A 457 62.18 -18.74 2.39
CA VAL A 457 63.17 -18.38 3.42
C VAL A 457 62.49 -18.01 4.74
N ALA A 458 61.38 -17.27 4.71
CA ALA A 458 60.62 -16.92 5.91
C ALA A 458 59.99 -18.15 6.59
N SER A 459 59.45 -19.09 5.82
CA SER A 459 58.84 -20.31 6.35
C SER A 459 59.88 -21.24 6.98
N ILE A 460 61.06 -21.36 6.38
CA ILE A 460 62.17 -22.15 6.97
C ILE A 460 62.65 -21.49 8.26
N LEU A 461 62.78 -20.16 8.30
CA LEU A 461 63.18 -19.45 9.52
C LEU A 461 62.18 -19.61 10.66
N ILE A 462 60.87 -19.53 10.37
CA ILE A 462 59.81 -19.74 11.36
C ILE A 462 59.83 -21.20 11.86
N ALA A 463 59.96 -22.18 10.97
CA ALA A 463 60.05 -23.59 11.35
C ALA A 463 61.28 -23.88 12.23
N CYS A 464 62.44 -23.31 11.90
CA CYS A 464 63.64 -23.40 12.73
C CYS A 464 63.45 -22.75 14.10
N PHE A 465 62.77 -21.60 14.18
CA PHE A 465 62.49 -20.91 15.44
C PHE A 465 61.51 -21.70 16.32
N SER A 466 60.48 -22.30 15.74
CA SER A 466 59.53 -23.17 16.45
C SER A 466 60.21 -24.43 16.99
N LEU A 467 61.14 -25.02 16.22
CA LEU A 467 61.91 -26.18 16.68
C LEU A 467 62.83 -25.81 17.86
N PHE A 468 63.42 -24.61 17.82
CA PHE A 468 64.30 -24.11 18.88
C PHE A 468 63.54 -23.84 20.18
N ILE A 469 62.35 -23.24 20.10
CA ILE A 469 61.47 -23.04 21.26
C ILE A 469 61.00 -24.39 21.82
N GLY A 470 60.67 -25.35 20.96
CA GLY A 470 60.29 -26.70 21.37
C GLY A 470 61.40 -27.43 22.14
N LEU A 471 62.66 -27.31 21.69
CA LEU A 471 63.82 -27.86 22.37
C LEU A 471 64.06 -27.20 23.76
N ILE A 472 63.91 -25.88 23.85
CA ILE A 472 64.00 -25.16 25.14
C ILE A 472 62.90 -25.63 26.11
N GLY A 473 61.66 -25.79 25.61
CA GLY A 473 60.53 -26.30 26.39
C GLY A 473 60.77 -27.72 26.91
N LEU A 474 61.35 -28.60 26.08
CA LEU A 474 61.68 -29.97 26.48
C LEU A 474 62.78 -30.01 27.56
N CYS A 475 63.82 -29.18 27.43
CA CYS A 475 64.88 -29.05 28.42
C CYS A 475 64.35 -28.49 29.76
N LEU A 476 63.46 -27.51 29.74
CA LEU A 476 62.86 -26.95 30.96
C LEU A 476 61.88 -27.94 31.62
N GLY A 477 61.12 -28.70 30.84
CA GLY A 477 60.21 -29.74 31.34
C GLY A 477 60.93 -30.87 32.06
N LEU A 478 62.07 -31.33 31.54
CA LEU A 478 62.92 -32.35 32.17
C LEU A 478 63.52 -31.87 33.50
N VAL A 479 63.89 -30.58 33.61
CA VAL A 479 64.39 -30.00 34.87
C VAL A 479 63.30 -29.92 35.95
N VAL A 480 62.05 -29.62 35.57
CA VAL A 480 60.92 -29.58 36.51
C VAL A 480 60.50 -30.98 36.95
N PHE A 481 60.53 -31.96 36.05
CA PHE A 481 60.18 -33.35 36.36
C PHE A 481 61.20 -34.02 37.30
N CYS A 482 62.51 -33.73 37.14
CA CYS A 482 63.55 -34.19 38.07
C CYS A 482 63.50 -33.50 39.45
N LYS A 483 62.88 -32.32 39.57
CA LYS A 483 62.78 -31.59 40.85
C LYS A 483 61.62 -32.07 41.73
N ASN A 484 60.54 -32.58 41.12
CA ASN A 484 59.32 -33.00 41.83
C ASN A 484 59.26 -34.49 42.21
N ALA A 485 60.25 -35.30 41.82
CA ALA A 485 60.34 -36.72 42.19
C ALA A 485 61.25 -36.95 43.42
N ARG A 486 60.90 -36.39 44.59
CA ARG A 486 61.42 -36.85 45.90
C ARG A 486 60.25 -37.16 46.84
N PRO A 487 60.19 -38.34 47.49
CA PRO A 487 59.09 -38.71 48.38
C PRO A 487 59.40 -38.35 49.86
N ARG A 488 58.44 -37.75 50.57
CA ARG A 488 58.36 -37.65 52.06
C ARG A 488 56.87 -37.60 52.44
N LEU A 489 56.25 -38.65 52.98
CA LEU A 489 56.24 -39.18 54.37
C LEU A 489 55.54 -38.28 55.41
N SER A 490 54.51 -38.89 56.03
CA SER A 490 53.87 -38.71 57.36
C SER A 490 52.97 -37.49 57.68
N GLU A 491 51.72 -37.82 58.07
CA GLU A 491 50.72 -37.07 58.87
C GLU A 491 51.25 -36.72 60.31
N PRO A 492 50.48 -36.23 61.34
CA PRO A 492 49.02 -35.93 61.48
C PRO A 492 48.62 -34.69 62.36
N GLY A 493 47.31 -34.43 62.50
CA GLY A 493 46.68 -33.73 63.65
C GLY A 493 45.62 -32.67 63.28
N MET A 494 44.31 -32.90 63.47
CA MET A 494 43.45 -32.46 64.62
C MET A 494 43.39 -30.92 64.77
N GLU A 495 42.25 -30.21 64.77
CA GLU A 495 41.06 -30.37 65.62
C GLU A 495 39.88 -29.48 65.14
N LEU A 496 38.70 -29.79 65.66
CA LEU A 496 37.38 -29.15 65.48
C LEU A 496 37.30 -27.67 65.94
N SER A 497 36.36 -26.90 65.36
CA SER A 497 35.37 -26.13 66.14
C SER A 497 34.25 -25.51 65.27
N THR A 498 33.07 -25.50 65.85
CA THR A 498 31.70 -25.22 65.40
C THR A 498 31.28 -23.74 65.31
N ALA A 499 30.11 -23.54 64.66
CA ALA A 499 29.10 -22.46 64.83
C ALA A 499 29.29 -21.19 63.96
N THR A 500 28.28 -20.49 63.42
CA THR A 500 26.85 -20.33 63.76
C THR A 500 26.05 -19.74 62.57
N LYS A 501 24.73 -19.93 62.60
CA LYS A 501 23.63 -19.35 61.79
C LYS A 501 23.65 -17.82 61.59
N ASN A 502 23.09 -17.37 60.45
CA ASN A 502 21.98 -16.40 60.25
C ASN A 502 22.08 -15.77 58.84
N ALA A 503 21.13 -16.03 57.92
CA ALA A 503 19.87 -15.30 57.72
C ALA A 503 20.03 -13.82 57.36
N ARG A 504 19.70 -13.44 56.12
CA ARG A 504 18.82 -12.30 55.75
C ARG A 504 18.61 -12.19 54.23
N MET A 505 17.31 -12.05 53.92
CA MET A 505 16.62 -11.33 52.83
C MET A 505 17.04 -11.56 51.38
#